data_AF-A0A7J0DR71-F1
#
_entry.id   AF-A0A7J0DR71-F1
#
_cell.length_a   1.000
_cell.length_b   1.000
_cell.length_c   1.000
_cell.angle_alpha   90.00
_cell.angle_beta   90.00
_cell.angle_gamma   90.00
#
_symmetry.space_group_name_H-M   'P 1'
#
loop_
_entity.id
_entity.type
_entity.pdbx_description
1 polymer ?
#
loop_
_entity_poly.entity_id
_entity_poly.type
_entity_poly.pdbx_seq_one_letter_code
_entity_poly.pdbx_strand_id
1 'polypeptide(L)'
;MASPSLLSLIFFFSLLAPTLISSSSLQDPESVVQEVHRCRHGYFHVVNNDYTHWEMYAIGGSAAPTINSQGNRFLAPDTRFSKEVTKHEDAPESEWKNWNWRSEGDLMLNGAYFTASGAGASSSYARASSLGARPSSLVGPITTAAGALNCKKGSRC
;
A
#
# COMPACT_ATOMS: atom_id res chain seq x y z
N MET A 1 -57.20 -19.36 -32.46
CA MET A 1 -56.70 -18.89 -31.15
C MET A 1 -55.74 -19.96 -30.67
N ALA A 2 -54.44 -19.63 -30.67
CA ALA A 2 -53.35 -20.60 -30.60
C ALA A 2 -53.14 -21.11 -29.16
N SER A 3 -53.00 -22.43 -29.03
CA SER A 3 -52.53 -23.14 -27.84
C SER A 3 -51.03 -22.87 -27.60
N PRO A 4 -50.59 -22.59 -26.37
CA PRO A 4 -49.17 -22.43 -26.10
C PRO A 4 -48.50 -23.81 -26.03
N SER A 5 -47.40 -23.94 -26.76
CA SER A 5 -46.58 -25.16 -26.86
C SER A 5 -45.84 -25.47 -25.55
N LEU A 6 -45.66 -26.76 -25.27
CA LEU A 6 -44.99 -27.39 -24.13
C LEU A 6 -43.50 -27.00 -23.87
N LEU A 7 -42.97 -26.00 -24.56
CA LEU A 7 -41.57 -25.55 -24.50
C LEU A 7 -41.29 -24.47 -23.45
N SER A 8 -42.26 -24.10 -22.61
CA SER A 8 -42.07 -23.07 -21.57
C SER A 8 -41.76 -23.63 -20.17
N LEU A 9 -41.47 -24.93 -20.04
CA LEU A 9 -41.33 -25.63 -18.76
C LEU A 9 -39.90 -26.16 -18.47
N ILE A 10 -38.86 -25.59 -19.09
CA ILE A 10 -37.45 -25.91 -18.79
C ILE A 10 -36.63 -24.63 -18.58
N PHE A 11 -37.18 -23.66 -17.85
CA PHE A 11 -36.42 -22.50 -17.35
C PHE A 11 -36.68 -22.20 -15.87
N PHE A 12 -37.16 -23.20 -15.13
CA PHE A 12 -37.32 -23.17 -13.69
C PHE A 12 -36.73 -24.44 -13.10
N PHE A 13 -35.40 -24.56 -13.02
CA PHE A 13 -34.68 -25.37 -12.02
C PHE A 13 -33.17 -25.37 -12.30
N SER A 14 -32.47 -24.28 -12.01
CA SER A 14 -31.01 -24.31 -11.83
C SER A 14 -30.49 -23.32 -10.78
N LEU A 15 -31.38 -22.72 -9.97
CA LEU A 15 -31.03 -21.70 -8.97
C LEU A 15 -30.80 -22.26 -7.55
N LEU A 16 -30.45 -23.54 -7.40
CA LEU A 16 -29.97 -24.10 -6.13
C LEU A 16 -28.86 -25.13 -6.35
N ALA A 17 -27.69 -24.66 -6.76
CA ALA A 17 -26.45 -25.29 -6.36
C ALA A 17 -25.68 -24.25 -5.54
N PRO A 18 -25.52 -24.42 -4.22
CA PRO A 18 -24.61 -23.57 -3.46
C PRO A 18 -23.22 -23.82 -4.06
N THR A 19 -22.67 -22.79 -4.71
CA THR A 19 -21.24 -22.76 -5.01
C THR A 19 -20.54 -22.91 -3.67
N LEU A 20 -19.85 -24.03 -3.48
CA LEU A 20 -18.90 -24.18 -2.39
C LEU A 20 -17.78 -23.18 -2.67
N ILE A 21 -17.95 -21.96 -2.15
CA ILE A 21 -16.85 -21.01 -2.02
C ILE A 21 -15.91 -21.68 -1.02
N SER A 22 -14.90 -22.36 -1.54
CA SER A 22 -13.74 -22.79 -0.77
C SER A 22 -13.19 -21.52 -0.13
N SER A 23 -13.34 -21.41 1.18
CA SER A 23 -12.61 -20.42 1.97
C SER A 23 -11.14 -20.76 1.77
N SER A 24 -10.48 -20.06 0.86
CA SER A 24 -9.03 -20.11 0.75
C SER A 24 -8.47 -19.84 2.15
N SER A 25 -7.54 -20.69 2.57
CA SER A 25 -6.81 -20.57 3.84
C SER A 25 -6.42 -19.11 4.10
N LEU A 26 -6.64 -18.68 5.34
CA LEU A 26 -6.27 -17.36 5.88
C LEU A 26 -5.01 -16.82 5.18
N GLN A 27 -5.17 -15.75 4.41
CA GLN A 27 -4.04 -14.92 4.00
C GLN A 27 -3.35 -14.47 5.28
N ASP A 28 -2.06 -14.76 5.36
CA ASP A 28 -1.16 -14.28 6.39
C ASP A 28 -1.46 -12.79 6.67
N PRO A 29 -1.74 -12.38 7.92
CA PRO A 29 -2.02 -10.97 8.23
C PRO A 29 -0.88 -10.02 7.83
N GLU A 30 0.32 -10.54 7.55
CA GLU A 30 1.49 -9.80 7.07
C GLU A 30 1.62 -9.77 5.53
N SER A 31 0.81 -10.53 4.79
CA SER A 31 0.85 -10.58 3.32
C SER A 31 -0.01 -9.46 2.73
N VAL A 32 0.61 -8.30 2.49
CA VAL A 32 -0.02 -7.19 1.74
C VAL A 32 0.12 -7.47 0.25
N VAL A 33 -0.98 -7.95 -0.35
CA VAL A 33 -0.99 -8.59 -1.67
C VAL A 33 -0.62 -7.68 -2.86
N GLN A 34 -0.54 -6.35 -2.75
CA GLN A 34 -0.06 -5.58 -3.92
C GLN A 34 0.29 -4.12 -3.66
N GLU A 35 -0.38 -3.43 -2.73
CA GLU A 35 -0.30 -1.96 -2.63
C GLU A 35 -0.28 -1.51 -1.17
N VAL A 36 0.90 -1.26 -0.59
CA VAL A 36 0.93 -0.77 0.81
C VAL A 36 0.38 0.66 0.88
N HIS A 37 0.77 1.55 -0.04
CA HIS A 37 0.17 2.89 -0.18
C HIS A 37 0.17 3.36 -1.64
N ARG A 38 -1.01 3.58 -2.24
CA ARG A 38 -1.16 4.21 -3.57
C ARG A 38 -1.70 5.63 -3.44
N CYS A 39 -0.86 6.61 -3.74
CA CYS A 39 -1.15 8.04 -3.64
C CYS A 39 -1.70 8.60 -4.96
N ARG A 40 -2.76 9.41 -4.95
CA ARG A 40 -3.29 10.04 -6.19
C ARG A 40 -3.61 11.51 -5.95
N HIS A 41 -2.95 12.38 -6.74
CA HIS A 41 -2.95 13.84 -6.55
C HIS A 41 -2.52 14.28 -5.14
N GLY A 42 -2.35 15.59 -4.92
CA GLY A 42 -2.10 16.12 -3.56
C GLY A 42 -0.70 15.82 -3.01
N TYR A 43 -0.57 15.94 -1.69
CA TYR A 43 0.70 15.84 -0.97
C TYR A 43 0.60 14.78 0.13
N PHE A 44 1.61 13.92 0.21
CA PHE A 44 1.71 12.86 1.21
C PHE A 44 3.05 12.93 1.93
N HIS A 45 3.00 12.85 3.25
CA HIS A 45 4.18 12.76 4.10
C HIS A 45 4.20 11.39 4.76
N VAL A 46 5.09 10.53 4.30
CA VAL A 46 5.27 9.16 4.79
C VAL A 46 6.43 9.18 5.78
N VAL A 47 6.14 9.00 7.07
CA VAL A 47 7.13 9.23 8.15
C VAL A 47 7.22 8.07 9.13
N ASN A 48 8.44 7.61 9.40
CA ASN A 48 8.74 6.62 10.45
C ASN A 48 7.88 5.34 10.42
N ASN A 49 7.55 4.86 9.23
CA ASN A 49 6.88 3.57 9.03
C ASN A 49 7.89 2.44 8.82
N ASP A 50 7.54 1.24 9.26
CA ASP A 50 8.30 0.01 8.99
C ASP A 50 7.63 -0.79 7.87
N TYR A 51 8.26 -0.83 6.70
CA TYR A 51 7.78 -1.57 5.54
C TYR A 51 8.57 -2.87 5.42
N THR A 52 7.84 -3.97 5.38
CA THR A 52 8.40 -5.31 5.13
C THR A 52 7.55 -6.03 4.09
N HIS A 53 8.13 -7.04 3.43
CA HIS A 53 7.42 -8.04 2.63
C HIS A 53 6.42 -7.52 1.57
N TRP A 54 6.67 -6.37 0.94
CA TRP A 54 5.80 -5.91 -0.16
C TRP A 54 5.95 -6.81 -1.40
N GLU A 55 4.85 -7.13 -2.09
CA GLU A 55 4.93 -7.97 -3.28
C GLU A 55 5.44 -7.19 -4.50
N MET A 56 4.85 -6.03 -4.79
CA MET A 56 5.22 -5.20 -5.95
C MET A 56 6.03 -3.97 -5.55
N TYR A 57 5.48 -3.13 -4.68
CA TYR A 57 6.10 -1.89 -4.20
C TYR A 57 5.55 -1.51 -2.83
N ALA A 58 6.28 -0.68 -2.08
CA ALA A 58 5.81 -0.16 -0.79
C ALA A 58 5.06 1.18 -0.95
N ILE A 59 5.51 2.04 -1.87
CA ILE A 59 4.92 3.36 -2.12
C ILE A 59 4.64 3.49 -3.61
N GLY A 60 3.41 3.77 -3.99
CA GLY A 60 3.03 4.02 -5.37
C GLY A 60 2.20 5.27 -5.52
N GLY A 61 1.97 5.67 -6.76
CA GLY A 61 1.04 6.75 -7.03
C GLY A 61 0.77 7.01 -8.49
N SER A 62 -0.34 7.70 -8.76
CA SER A 62 -0.73 8.13 -10.11
C SER A 62 -1.26 9.56 -10.13
N ALA A 63 -1.25 10.17 -11.31
CA ALA A 63 -1.74 11.53 -11.54
C ALA A 63 -1.03 12.61 -10.68
N ALA A 64 0.30 12.57 -10.70
CA ALA A 64 1.21 13.59 -10.13
C ALA A 64 1.02 13.91 -8.63
N PRO A 65 1.07 12.92 -7.71
CA PRO A 65 1.16 13.20 -6.29
C PRO A 65 2.57 13.73 -5.94
N THR A 66 2.65 14.55 -4.90
CA THR A 66 3.93 14.87 -4.23
C THR A 66 4.10 13.95 -3.04
N ILE A 67 5.22 13.22 -2.98
CA ILE A 67 5.51 12.26 -1.92
C ILE A 67 6.80 12.66 -1.21
N ASN A 68 6.69 12.86 0.10
CA ASN A 68 7.82 13.06 0.98
C ASN A 68 7.98 11.84 1.90
N SER A 69 8.96 10.99 1.65
CA SER A 69 9.34 9.88 2.52
C SER A 69 10.46 10.31 3.47
N GLN A 70 10.25 10.19 4.78
CA GLN A 70 11.25 10.56 5.78
C GLN A 70 11.38 9.58 6.94
N GLY A 71 12.61 9.14 7.22
CA GLY A 71 12.94 8.32 8.39
C GLY A 71 12.23 6.97 8.47
N ASN A 72 11.72 6.45 7.36
CA ASN A 72 11.09 5.13 7.27
C ASN A 72 12.16 4.02 7.24
N ARG A 73 11.73 2.78 7.47
CA ARG A 73 12.55 1.59 7.30
C ARG A 73 11.93 0.72 6.20
N PHE A 74 12.71 0.38 5.18
CA PHE A 74 12.29 -0.45 4.05
C PHE A 74 13.14 -1.71 4.02
N LEU A 75 12.54 -2.83 4.42
CA LEU A 75 13.14 -4.16 4.28
C LEU A 75 12.55 -4.86 3.06
N ALA A 76 13.30 -4.83 1.95
CA ALA A 76 12.85 -5.48 0.73
C ALA A 76 12.72 -7.00 0.94
N PRO A 77 11.72 -7.65 0.32
CA PRO A 77 11.65 -9.11 0.23
C PRO A 77 12.88 -9.69 -0.46
N ASP A 78 13.16 -10.98 -0.25
CA ASP A 78 14.28 -11.68 -0.91
C ASP A 78 14.09 -11.85 -2.42
N THR A 79 12.85 -11.68 -2.91
CA THR A 79 12.52 -11.68 -4.33
C THR A 79 13.32 -10.60 -5.07
N ARG A 80 14.11 -11.02 -6.07
CA ARG A 80 14.98 -10.14 -6.86
C ARG A 80 14.26 -9.02 -7.61
N PHE A 81 12.96 -9.17 -7.87
CA PHE A 81 12.15 -8.23 -8.64
C PHE A 81 11.42 -7.20 -7.77
N SER A 82 11.47 -7.34 -6.45
CA SER A 82 10.73 -6.49 -5.49
C SER A 82 11.70 -5.66 -4.65
N LYS A 83 12.66 -5.00 -5.30
CA LYS A 83 13.68 -4.17 -4.63
C LYS A 83 13.38 -2.68 -4.68
N GLU A 84 12.62 -2.25 -5.67
CA GLU A 84 12.21 -0.86 -5.75
C GLU A 84 11.08 -0.59 -4.76
N VAL A 85 11.26 0.44 -3.93
CA VAL A 85 10.25 0.91 -2.96
C VAL A 85 9.09 1.59 -3.69
N THR A 86 9.40 2.26 -4.80
CA THR A 86 8.52 3.18 -5.53
C THR A 86 7.86 2.56 -6.75
N LYS A 87 6.62 2.95 -7.06
CA LYS A 87 5.95 2.63 -8.32
C LYS A 87 5.13 3.79 -8.86
N HIS A 88 5.55 4.30 -10.02
CA HIS A 88 4.83 5.35 -10.75
C HIS A 88 3.78 4.69 -11.67
N GLU A 89 2.52 4.76 -11.28
CA GLU A 89 1.40 4.12 -11.98
C GLU A 89 0.78 5.06 -13.03
N ASP A 90 0.26 4.46 -14.11
CA ASP A 90 -0.49 5.14 -15.18
C ASP A 90 0.24 6.29 -15.89
N ALA A 91 1.57 6.33 -15.83
CA ALA A 91 2.37 7.38 -16.44
C ALA A 91 3.68 6.84 -17.05
N PRO A 92 4.08 7.31 -18.25
CA PRO A 92 5.41 7.03 -18.78
C PRO A 92 6.49 7.81 -18.02
N GLU A 93 7.73 7.36 -18.10
CA GLU A 93 8.88 8.00 -17.44
C GLU A 93 9.07 9.47 -17.84
N SER A 94 8.76 9.83 -19.09
CA SER A 94 8.79 11.22 -19.54
C SER A 94 7.88 12.15 -18.74
N GLU A 95 6.81 11.60 -18.15
CA GLU A 95 5.85 12.31 -17.32
C GLU A 95 6.22 12.21 -15.83
N TRP A 96 6.32 11.00 -15.29
CA TRP A 96 6.46 10.80 -13.85
C TRP A 96 7.80 11.31 -13.29
N LYS A 97 8.85 11.41 -14.13
CA LYS A 97 10.13 12.01 -13.71
C LYS A 97 9.98 13.45 -13.21
N ASN A 98 8.88 14.12 -13.55
CA ASN A 98 8.57 15.48 -13.11
C ASN A 98 7.71 15.53 -11.84
N TRP A 99 7.21 14.39 -11.36
CA TRP A 99 6.50 14.32 -10.07
C TRP A 99 7.50 14.51 -8.93
N ASN A 100 7.07 15.10 -7.82
CA ASN A 100 8.01 15.45 -6.73
C ASN A 100 8.04 14.33 -5.68
N TRP A 101 8.90 13.33 -5.87
CA TRP A 101 9.05 12.21 -4.94
C TRP A 101 10.45 12.24 -4.33
N ARG A 102 10.51 12.26 -3.00
CA ARG A 102 11.77 12.34 -2.26
C ARG A 102 11.83 11.36 -1.11
N SER A 103 13.05 10.98 -0.77
CA SER A 103 13.42 10.14 0.37
C SER A 103 14.52 10.83 1.16
N GLU A 104 14.36 10.95 2.48
CA GLU A 104 15.33 11.60 3.37
C GLU A 104 15.44 10.82 4.69
N GLY A 105 16.65 10.37 5.02
CA GLY A 105 16.91 9.63 6.27
C GLY A 105 16.26 8.25 6.36
N ASP A 106 15.69 7.74 5.25
CA ASP A 106 15.12 6.39 5.18
C ASP A 106 16.23 5.33 5.23
N LEU A 107 15.94 4.21 5.91
CA LEU A 107 16.82 3.05 5.98
C LEU A 107 16.43 2.00 4.94
N MET A 108 17.32 1.75 3.99
CA MET A 108 17.13 0.76 2.94
C MET A 108 17.87 -0.54 3.29
N LEU A 109 17.14 -1.66 3.39
CA LEU A 109 17.68 -2.97 3.75
C LEU A 109 17.39 -4.00 2.65
N ASN A 110 18.23 -5.04 2.59
CA ASN A 110 18.11 -6.13 1.61
C ASN A 110 18.06 -5.66 0.15
N GLY A 111 18.82 -4.61 -0.19
CA GLY A 111 18.86 -4.05 -1.54
C GLY A 111 17.66 -3.21 -1.93
N ALA A 112 16.81 -2.80 -0.97
CA ALA A 112 15.78 -1.81 -1.21
C ALA A 112 16.38 -0.52 -1.79
N TYR A 113 15.65 0.15 -2.69
CA TYR A 113 16.02 1.48 -3.17
C TYR A 113 14.79 2.31 -3.52
N PHE A 114 14.94 3.63 -3.48
CA PHE A 114 13.89 4.60 -3.78
C PHE A 114 14.25 5.39 -5.03
N THR A 115 13.37 5.41 -6.02
CA THR A 115 13.56 6.22 -7.24
C THR A 115 12.96 7.60 -7.03
N ALA A 116 13.80 8.57 -6.69
CA ALA A 116 13.39 9.96 -6.53
C ALA A 116 13.13 10.63 -7.89
N SER A 117 12.23 11.61 -7.89
CA SER A 117 11.82 12.34 -9.09
C SER A 117 11.49 13.80 -8.79
N GLY A 118 11.43 14.62 -9.84
CA GLY A 118 11.09 16.03 -9.77
C GLY A 118 12.27 16.90 -9.34
N ALA A 119 12.02 18.20 -9.22
CA ALA A 119 13.03 19.18 -8.84
C ALA A 119 13.30 19.21 -7.32
N GLY A 120 12.65 18.32 -6.56
CA GLY A 120 12.50 18.43 -5.11
C GLY A 120 11.42 19.47 -4.77
N ALA A 121 10.40 19.06 -4.02
CA ALA A 121 9.39 20.01 -3.54
C ALA A 121 10.05 21.07 -2.65
N SER A 122 9.68 22.34 -2.85
CA SER A 122 10.06 23.43 -1.95
C SER A 122 9.69 23.06 -0.51
N SER A 123 10.50 23.49 0.46
CA SER A 123 10.29 23.30 1.91
C SER A 123 9.01 23.97 2.45
N SER A 124 8.07 24.37 1.59
CA SER A 124 6.89 25.18 1.87
C SER A 124 5.75 24.43 2.56
N TYR A 125 5.86 23.11 2.75
CA TYR A 125 4.88 22.40 3.58
C TYR A 125 5.24 22.56 5.06
N ALA A 126 4.44 23.36 5.75
CA ALA A 126 4.49 23.51 7.19
C ALA A 126 4.29 22.14 7.85
N ARG A 127 5.18 21.78 8.78
CA ARG A 127 5.00 20.64 9.70
C ARG A 127 3.58 20.67 10.26
N ALA A 128 2.70 19.83 9.73
CA ALA A 128 1.29 19.78 10.16
C ALA A 128 1.16 19.27 11.61
N SER A 129 2.22 18.69 12.17
CA SER A 129 2.37 18.43 13.59
C SER A 129 3.86 18.44 13.96
N SER A 130 4.17 18.86 15.17
CA SER A 130 5.44 19.48 15.61
C SER A 130 6.66 18.55 15.77
N LEU A 131 6.69 17.35 15.19
CA LEU A 131 7.80 16.42 15.37
C LEU A 131 8.49 16.14 14.04
N GLY A 132 9.78 16.47 13.97
CA GLY A 132 10.63 16.02 12.86
C GLY A 132 10.72 14.50 12.84
N ALA A 133 11.01 13.94 11.67
CA ALA A 133 11.23 12.51 11.54
C ALA A 133 12.30 12.03 12.53
N ARG A 134 12.01 10.94 13.24
CA ARG A 134 13.00 10.24 14.07
C ARG A 134 14.00 9.50 13.17
N PRO A 135 15.20 9.19 13.66
CA PRO A 135 16.13 8.31 12.95
C PRO A 135 15.46 6.99 12.58
N SER A 136 15.65 6.54 11.34
CA SER A 136 15.07 5.28 10.83
C SER A 136 15.50 4.04 11.62
N SER A 137 16.63 4.10 12.34
CA SER A 137 17.06 3.07 13.28
C SER A 137 16.11 2.85 14.47
N LEU A 138 15.28 3.84 14.80
CA LEU A 138 14.30 3.75 15.89
C LEU A 138 12.93 3.24 15.42
N VAL A 139 12.73 3.06 14.11
CA VAL A 139 11.43 2.68 13.54
C VAL A 139 10.92 1.36 14.12
N GLY A 140 11.73 0.30 14.12
CA GLY A 140 11.30 -1.01 14.66
C GLY A 140 10.77 -0.93 16.10
N PRO A 141 11.50 -0.30 17.04
CA PRO A 141 10.99 -0.09 18.41
C PRO A 141 9.72 0.76 18.50
N ILE A 142 9.59 1.86 17.74
CA ILE A 142 8.44 2.76 17.87
C ILE A 142 7.18 2.24 17.16
N THR A 143 7.31 1.30 16.22
CA THR A 143 6.18 0.65 15.54
C THR A 143 5.75 -0.66 16.20
N THR A 144 6.42 -1.11 17.27
CA THR A 144 6.07 -2.37 17.97
C THR A 144 4.65 -2.36 18.57
N ALA A 145 4.12 -1.18 18.88
CA ALA A 145 2.76 -0.99 19.38
C ALA A 145 1.73 -0.66 18.27
N ALA A 146 2.09 -0.82 16.99
CA ALA A 146 1.17 -0.63 15.88
C ALA A 146 0.05 -1.70 15.89
N GLY A 147 -1.12 -1.33 15.37
CA GLY A 147 -2.30 -2.19 15.34
C GLY A 147 -3.28 -1.91 16.47
N ALA A 148 -4.27 -2.79 16.62
CA ALA A 148 -5.29 -2.64 17.64
C ALA A 148 -4.71 -2.86 19.05
N LEU A 149 -5.18 -2.08 20.01
CA LEU A 149 -4.86 -2.34 21.42
C LEU A 149 -5.40 -3.72 21.82
N ASN A 150 -4.62 -4.44 22.62
CA ASN A 150 -5.04 -5.72 23.21
C ASN A 150 -6.05 -5.51 24.34
N CYS A 151 -7.28 -5.19 23.97
CA CYS A 151 -8.37 -4.88 24.88
C CYS A 151 -9.00 -6.12 25.51
N LYS A 152 -9.23 -6.08 26.82
CA LYS A 152 -9.99 -7.12 27.54
C LYS A 152 -11.43 -6.66 27.77
N LYS A 153 -12.38 -7.56 27.54
CA LYS A 153 -13.81 -7.31 27.81
C LYS A 153 -14.00 -6.84 29.26
N GLY A 154 -14.64 -5.68 29.44
CA GLY A 154 -14.88 -5.08 30.75
C GLY A 154 -13.76 -4.17 31.28
N SER A 155 -12.66 -3.99 30.55
CA SER A 155 -11.61 -3.00 30.85
C SER A 155 -11.62 -1.87 29.82
N ARG A 156 -11.20 -0.66 30.23
CA ARG A 156 -11.04 0.45 29.28
C ARG A 156 -9.77 0.28 28.45
N CYS A 157 -9.93 0.59 27.17
CA CYS A 157 -8.91 1.05 26.24
C CYS A 157 -9.33 2.49 25.86
#